data_AF-A0A7V4Q4U1-F1
#
_entry.id   AF-A0A7V4Q4U1-F1
#
_cell.length_a   1.000
_cell.length_b   1.000
_cell.length_c   1.000
_cell.angle_alpha   90.00
_cell.angle_beta   90.00
_cell.angle_gamma   90.00
#
_symmetry.space_group_name_H-M   'P 1'
#
loop_
_entity.id
_entity.type
_entity.pdbx_description
1 polymer ?
#
loop_
_entity_poly.entity_id
_entity_poly.type
_entity_poly.pdbx_seq_one_letter_code
_entity_poly.pdbx_strand_id
1 'polypeptide(L)' 'MNSFALFTDVSVCPQRKLGIGGYLLVPLSFLEREPHDIEPCEVAAMIESKRFDDTSSTKLEVQ' A
#
# COMPACT_ATOMS: atom_id res chain seq x y z
N MET A 1 0.28 18.93 14.62
CA MET A 1 0.77 17.54 14.66
C MET A 1 0.63 17.02 13.24
N ASN A 2 1.70 16.48 12.62
CA ASN A 2 1.61 16.04 11.23
C ASN A 2 0.90 14.69 11.19
N SER A 3 -0.38 14.71 10.82
CA SER A 3 -1.22 13.53 10.70
C SER A 3 -1.25 13.03 9.26
N PHE A 4 -1.19 11.72 9.09
CA PHE A 4 -1.18 11.06 7.78
C PHE A 4 -2.24 9.97 7.73
N ALA A 5 -2.75 9.71 6.53
CA ALA A 5 -3.56 8.54 6.22
C ALA A 5 -2.64 7.47 5.60
N LEU A 6 -2.75 6.24 6.10
CA LEU A 6 -2.02 5.08 5.60
C LEU A 6 -3.01 4.12 4.94
N PHE A 7 -2.77 3.83 3.67
CA PHE A 7 -3.45 2.78 2.92
C PHE A 7 -2.45 1.67 2.64
N THR A 8 -2.83 0.43 2.88
CA THR A 8 -1.99 -0.74 2.61
C THR A 8 -2.79 -1.78 1.85
N ASP A 9 -2.12 -2.51 0.98
CA ASP A 9 -2.68 -3.68 0.33
C ASP A 9 -1.58 -4.72 0.09
N VAL A 10 -1.94 -6.00 0.13
CA VAL A 10 -1.00 -7.11 -0.05
C VAL A 10 -1.66 -8.23 -0.83
N SER A 11 -0.98 -8.70 -1.88
CA SER A 11 -1.37 -9.86 -2.65
C SER A 11 -0.28 -10.93 -2.60
N VAL A 12 -0.68 -12.20 -2.50
CA VAL A 12 0.24 -13.33 -2.31
C VAL A 12 -0.14 -14.48 -3.22
N CYS A 13 0.87 -15.11 -3.80
CA CYS A 13 0.78 -16.36 -4.56
C CYS A 13 1.49 -17.47 -3.76
N PRO A 14 0.77 -18.24 -2.93
CA PRO A 14 1.37 -19.26 -2.07
C PRO A 14 2.10 -20.36 -2.83
N GLN A 15 1.60 -20.76 -4.01
CA GLN A 15 2.21 -21.81 -4.85
C GLN A 15 3.62 -21.44 -5.31
N ARG A 16 3.87 -20.13 -5.47
CA ARG A 16 5.18 -19.60 -5.86
C ARG A 16 5.97 -19.05 -4.67
N LYS A 17 5.38 -19.02 -3.47
CA LYS A 17 5.92 -18.34 -2.28
C LYS A 17 6.32 -16.89 -2.55
N LEU A 18 5.51 -16.19 -3.35
CA LEU A 18 5.74 -14.80 -3.73
C LEU A 18 4.63 -13.92 -3.18
N GLY A 19 5.00 -12.79 -2.59
CA GLY A 19 4.09 -11.74 -2.18
C GLY A 19 4.50 -10.40 -2.75
N ILE A 20 3.52 -9.54 -2.99
CA ILE A 20 3.70 -8.13 -3.31
C ILE A 20 2.82 -7.36 -2.34
N GLY A 21 3.43 -6.45 -1.58
CA GLY A 21 2.73 -5.47 -0.79
C GLY A 21 2.94 -4.08 -1.36
N GLY A 22 1.98 -3.20 -1.11
CA GLY A 22 2.07 -1.79 -1.40
C GLY A 22 1.52 -0.99 -0.24
N TYR A 23 2.04 0.22 -0.07
CA TYR A 23 1.41 1.21 0.79
C TYR A 23 1.42 2.58 0.11
N LEU A 24 0.44 3.38 0.49
CA LEU A 24 0.32 4.78 0.13
C LEU A 24 0.18 5.56 1.44
N LEU A 25 1.10 6.50 1.65
CA LEU A 25 1.08 7.40 2.79
C LEU A 25 0.83 8.83 2.29
N VAL A 26 -0.30 9.42 2.68
CA VAL A 26 -0.67 10.79 2.26
C VAL A 26 -0.97 11.67 3.48
N PRO A 27 -0.72 12.98 3.41
CA PRO A 27 -1.16 13.92 4.45
C PRO A 27 -2.68 13.83 4.65
N LEU A 28 -3.16 14.07 5.87
CA LEU A 28 -4.61 13.98 6.16
C LEU A 28 -5.45 14.93 5.28
N SER A 29 -4.92 16.09 4.90
CA SER A 29 -5.56 17.06 4.00
C SER A 29 -5.85 16.50 2.61
N PHE A 30 -5.18 15.41 2.22
CA PHE A 30 -5.45 14.72 0.96
C PHE A 30 -6.83 14.07 0.95
N LEU A 31 -7.35 13.69 2.12
CA LEU A 31 -8.69 13.10 2.28
C LEU A 31 -9.81 14.14 2.18
N GLU A 32 -9.48 15.43 2.29
CA GLU A 32 -10.43 16.53 2.18
C GLU A 32 -10.62 17.00 0.73
N ARG A 33 -9.78 16.51 -0.20
CA ARG A 33 -9.87 16.81 -1.64
C ARG A 33 -11.01 16.01 -2.27
N GLU A 34 -11.69 16.63 -3.22
CA GLU A 34 -12.65 15.92 -4.04
C GLU A 34 -11.93 14.89 -4.94
N PRO A 35 -12.52 13.71 -5.19
CA PRO A 35 -11.86 12.66 -5.97
C PRO A 35 -11.45 13.10 -7.39
N HIS A 36 -12.20 14.04 -7.99
CA HIS A 36 -11.91 14.56 -9.33
C HIS A 36 -10.73 15.53 -9.37
N ASP A 37 -10.28 16.04 -8.22
CA ASP A 37 -9.11 16.90 -8.10
C ASP A 37 -7.82 16.10 -7.86
N ILE A 38 -7.91 14.77 -7.71
CA ILE A 38 -6.76 13.91 -7.44
C ILE A 38 -6.33 13.26 -8.75
N GLU A 39 -5.20 13.74 -9.27
CA GLU A 39 -4.61 13.16 -10.48
C GLU A 39 -4.03 11.77 -10.20
N PRO A 40 -4.35 10.74 -11.01
CA PRO A 40 -3.83 9.39 -10.79
C PRO A 40 -2.29 9.31 -10.77
N CYS A 41 -1.61 10.17 -11.54
CA CYS A 41 -0.15 10.22 -11.57
C CYS A 41 0.46 10.76 -10.27
N GLU A 42 -0.22 11.67 -9.57
CA GLU A 42 0.19 12.18 -8.26
C GLU A 42 0.20 11.05 -7.24
N VAL A 43 -0.88 10.25 -7.21
CA VAL A 43 -1.00 9.09 -6.31
C VAL A 43 0.01 8.02 -6.67
N ALA A 44 0.16 7.70 -7.96
CA ALA A 44 1.09 6.67 -8.43
C ALA A 44 2.54 6.96 -8.04
N ALA A 45 2.96 8.23 -8.03
CA ALA A 45 4.29 8.63 -7.61
C ALA A 45 4.56 8.46 -6.10
N MET A 46 3.50 8.33 -5.29
CA MET A 46 3.58 8.14 -3.84
C MET A 46 3.39 6.69 -3.39
N ILE A 47 3.06 5.77 -4.31
CA ILE A 47 2.90 4.35 -3.99
C ILE A 47 4.28 3.72 -3.82
N GLU A 48 4.49 3.15 -2.65
CA GLU A 48 5.67 2.37 -2.33
C GLU A 48 5.31 0.89 -2.39
N SER A 49 6.06 0.12 -3.19
CA SER A 49 5.82 -1.31 -3.37
C SER A 49 7.01 -2.15 -2.92
N LYS A 50 6.71 -3.30 -2.33
CA LYS A 50 7.72 -4.24 -1.86
C LYS A 50 7.35 -5.65 -2.25
N ARG A 51 8.31 -6.32 -2.89
CA ARG A 51 8.25 -7.75 -3.14
C ARG A 51 8.80 -8.52 -1.94
N PHE A 52 8.14 -9.62 -1.62
CA PHE A 52 8.57 -10.56 -0.59
C PHE A 52 8.68 -11.95 -1.22
N ASP A 53 9.84 -12.58 -1.06
CA ASP A 53 10.06 -13.96 -1.45
C ASP A 53 9.95 -14.86 -0.20
N ASP A 54 9.77 -16.17 -0.41
CA ASP A 54 9.58 -17.18 0.66
C ASP A 54 8.37 -16.91 1.58
N THR A 55 7.27 -16.42 1.00
CA THR A 55 6.01 -16.23 1.73
C THR A 55 5.39 -17.59 2.08
N SER A 56 5.13 -17.86 3.36
CA SER A 56 4.22 -18.93 3.79
C SER A 56 2.89 -18.33 4.23
N SER A 57 1.78 -19.04 4.00
CA SER A 57 0.43 -18.62 4.44
C SER A 57 0.37 -18.28 5.94
N THR A 58 1.27 -18.84 6.75
CA THR A 58 1.33 -18.67 8.21
C THR A 58 2.11 -17.43 8.65
N LYS A 59 2.90 -16.78 7.77
CA LYS A 59 3.74 -15.63 8.15
C LYS A 59 3.02 -14.28 8.06
N LEU A 60 1.90 -14.19 7.34
CA LEU A 60 1.15 -12.94 7.14
C LEU A 60 0.11 -12.65 8.23
N GLU A 61 -0.29 -13.65 9.00
CA GLU A 61 -1.28 -13.49 10.08
C GLU A 61 -0.68 -12.94 11.39
N VAL A 62 0.64 -12.74 11.46
CA VAL A 62 1.36 -12.45 12.73
C VAL A 62 2.29 -11.23 12.64
N GLN A 63 2.13 -10.34 11.64
CA GLN A 63 2.86 -9.06 11.59
C GLN A 63 1.91 -7.87 11.58
#